data_AF-A0A926Z5Q9-F1
#
_entry.id   AF-A0A926Z5Q9-F1
#
_cell.length_a   1.000
_cell.length_b   1.000
_cell.length_c   1.000
_cell.angle_alpha   90.00
_cell.angle_beta   90.00
_cell.angle_gamma   90.00
#
_symmetry.space_group_name_H-M   'P 1'
#
loop_
_entity.id
_entity.type
_entity.pdbx_description
1 polymer ?
#
loop_
_entity_poly.entity_id
_entity_poly.type
_entity_poly.pdbx_seq_one_letter_code
_entity_poly.pdbx_strand_id
1 'polypeptide(L)'
;MLIRNAYSIVQHLPVDREGFALIEHHTKVGNFYDEEEVRNVYYPEAEQLLKAVTGASQVIIFDHTLRNAQKSQPREIENWRTACSSASLSPPKI
;
A
#
# COMPACT_ATOMS: atom_id res chain seq x y z
N MET A 1 -22.90 -20.44 4.57
CA MET A 1 -21.48 -20.09 4.42
C MET A 1 -20.95 -19.72 5.79
N LEU A 2 -19.91 -20.41 6.30
CA LEU A 2 -19.38 -20.19 7.65
C LEU A 2 -18.14 -19.30 7.54
N ILE A 3 -18.19 -18.09 8.10
CA ILE A 3 -17.02 -17.19 8.18
C ILE A 3 -16.22 -17.58 9.43
N ARG A 4 -14.90 -17.76 9.29
CA ARG A 4 -14.00 -18.12 10.40
C ARG A 4 -12.95 -17.05 10.62
N ASN A 5 -12.48 -16.94 11.86
CA ASN A 5 -11.40 -16.05 12.24
C ASN A 5 -10.04 -16.66 11.82
N ALA A 6 -9.27 -15.94 10.99
CA ALA A 6 -7.97 -16.37 10.47
C ALA A 6 -6.80 -16.21 11.46
N TYR A 7 -6.96 -15.50 12.58
CA TYR A 7 -5.89 -15.30 13.58
C TYR A 7 -5.34 -16.62 14.16
N SER A 8 -6.14 -17.69 14.17
CA SER A 8 -5.71 -19.02 14.66
C SER A 8 -4.76 -19.77 13.72
N ILE A 9 -4.67 -19.37 12.45
CA ILE A 9 -3.91 -20.09 11.41
C ILE A 9 -2.80 -19.23 10.77
N VAL A 10 -2.42 -18.13 11.40
CA VAL A 10 -1.50 -17.12 10.84
C VAL A 10 -0.17 -17.71 10.37
N GLN A 11 0.38 -18.68 11.11
CA GLN A 11 1.62 -19.36 10.75
C GLN A 11 1.52 -20.25 9.49
N HIS A 12 0.30 -20.48 8.99
CA HIS A 12 0.01 -21.33 7.83
C HIS A 12 -0.50 -20.56 6.62
N LEU A 13 -0.29 -19.25 6.58
CA LEU A 13 -0.66 -18.38 5.45
C LEU A 13 0.61 -17.87 4.73
N PRO A 14 1.35 -18.73 4.01
CA PRO A 14 2.51 -18.29 3.26
C PRO A 14 2.08 -17.52 2.00
N VAL A 15 2.86 -16.49 1.67
CA VAL A 15 2.58 -15.60 0.54
C VAL A 15 2.52 -16.35 -0.80
N ASP A 16 3.34 -17.39 -0.98
CA ASP A 16 3.41 -18.16 -2.23
C ASP A 16 2.15 -18.98 -2.52
N ARG A 17 1.42 -19.40 -1.47
CA ARG A 17 0.23 -20.24 -1.62
C ARG A 17 -1.05 -19.43 -1.57
N GLU A 18 -1.16 -18.54 -0.58
CA GLU A 18 -2.41 -17.83 -0.29
C GLU A 18 -2.43 -16.43 -0.93
N GLY A 19 -1.28 -15.95 -1.44
CA GLY A 19 -1.14 -14.61 -2.01
C GLY A 19 -1.05 -13.49 -0.96
N PHE A 20 -1.09 -13.83 0.32
CA PHE A 20 -0.90 -12.91 1.45
C PHE A 20 -0.30 -13.64 2.64
N ALA A 21 0.30 -12.87 3.55
CA ALA A 21 0.77 -13.36 4.84
C ALA A 21 0.42 -12.33 5.92
N LEU A 22 0.13 -12.80 7.14
CA LEU A 22 0.00 -11.95 8.31
C LEU A 22 1.27 -12.13 9.16
N ILE A 23 2.02 -11.05 9.34
CA ILE A 23 3.32 -11.08 10.00
C ILE A 23 3.33 -10.04 11.11
N GLU A 24 3.78 -10.45 12.28
CA GLU A 24 4.04 -9.54 13.38
C GLU A 24 5.37 -8.82 13.13
N HIS A 25 5.31 -7.49 13.08
CA HIS A 25 6.48 -6.66 12.85
C HIS A 25 6.39 -5.38 13.69
N HIS A 26 7.41 -5.15 14.51
CA HIS A 26 7.52 -3.94 15.32
C HIS A 26 8.29 -2.88 14.55
N THR A 27 7.56 -1.87 14.08
CA THR A 27 8.15 -0.72 13.38
C THR A 27 8.89 0.21 14.34
N LYS A 28 9.92 0.86 13.83
CA LYS A 28 10.62 1.96 14.54
C LYS A 28 9.98 3.32 14.33
N VAL A 29 8.99 3.42 13.44
CA VAL A 29 8.30 4.68 13.11
C VAL A 29 7.46 5.12 14.31
N GLY A 30 7.74 6.31 14.83
CA GLY A 30 6.95 6.94 15.89
C GLY A 30 5.73 7.68 15.36
N ASN A 31 5.88 8.41 14.25
CA ASN A 31 4.83 9.26 13.69
C ASN A 31 4.63 9.04 12.17
N PHE A 32 3.57 8.31 11.82
CA PHE A 32 3.16 8.09 10.42
C PHE A 32 2.64 9.35 9.69
N TYR A 33 2.49 10.47 10.39
CA TYR A 33 2.11 11.75 9.78
C TYR A 33 3.30 12.65 9.42
N ASP A 34 4.51 12.26 9.81
CA ASP A 34 5.74 12.91 9.40
C ASP A 34 6.27 12.25 8.12
N GLU A 35 6.23 12.99 7.01
CA GLU A 35 6.67 12.47 5.71
C GLU A 35 8.16 12.11 5.70
N GLU A 36 8.99 12.82 6.46
CA GLU A 36 10.42 12.53 6.53
C GLU A 36 10.68 11.23 7.30
N GLU A 37 9.97 11.02 8.41
CA GLU A 37 10.09 9.78 9.19
C GLU A 37 9.59 8.57 8.38
N VAL A 38 8.47 8.72 7.66
CA VAL A 38 7.95 7.66 6.79
C VAL A 38 8.96 7.33 5.67
N ARG A 39 9.54 8.33 5.00
CA ARG A 39 10.53 8.05 3.96
C ARG A 39 11.80 7.41 4.49
N ASN A 40 12.31 7.92 5.61
CA ASN A 40 13.64 7.55 6.09
C ASN A 40 13.63 6.30 6.99
N VAL A 41 12.50 5.97 7.60
CA VAL A 41 12.38 4.83 8.53
C VAL A 41 11.43 3.77 7.96
N TYR A 42 10.20 4.14 7.63
CA TYR A 42 9.17 3.16 7.23
C TYR A 42 9.52 2.45 5.92
N TYR A 43 9.96 3.16 4.88
CA TYR A 43 10.28 2.52 3.59
C TYR A 43 11.44 1.53 3.64
N PRO A 44 12.63 1.86 4.19
CA PRO A 44 13.70 0.89 4.26
C PRO A 44 13.33 -0.30 5.16
N GLU A 45 12.56 -0.07 6.22
CA GLU A 45 12.06 -1.13 7.10
C GLU A 45 11.08 -2.07 6.37
N ALA A 46 10.10 -1.52 5.68
CA ALA A 46 9.14 -2.29 4.88
C ALA A 46 9.83 -3.05 3.73
N GLU A 47 10.82 -2.43 3.08
CA GLU A 47 11.61 -3.09 2.03
C GLU A 47 12.35 -4.32 2.57
N GLN A 48 13.00 -4.19 3.73
CA GLN A 48 13.70 -5.30 4.38
C GLN A 48 12.74 -6.42 4.80
N LEU A 49 11.58 -6.06 5.37
CA LEU A 49 10.55 -7.03 5.74
C LEU A 49 10.05 -7.78 4.50
N LEU A 50 9.70 -7.07 3.43
CA LEU A 50 9.21 -7.68 2.20
C LEU A 50 10.27 -8.59 1.56
N LYS A 51 11.54 -8.19 1.54
CA LYS A 51 12.64 -9.03 1.06
C LYS A 51 12.80 -10.30 1.89
N ALA A 52 12.74 -10.20 3.21
CA ALA A 52 12.86 -11.36 4.11
C ALA A 52 11.71 -12.35 3.94
N VAL A 53 10.49 -11.85 3.70
CA VAL A 53 9.27 -12.68 3.58
C VAL A 53 9.15 -13.33 2.21
N THR A 54 9.45 -12.58 1.16
CA THR A 54 9.24 -13.04 -0.23
C THR A 54 10.50 -13.67 -0.84
N GLY A 55 11.67 -13.44 -0.25
CA GLY A 55 12.96 -13.81 -0.86
C GLY A 55 13.29 -13.01 -2.12
N ALA A 56 12.59 -11.91 -2.39
CA ALA A 56 12.79 -11.11 -3.60
C ALA A 56 14.16 -10.42 -3.61
N SER A 57 14.82 -10.42 -4.77
CA SER A 57 16.09 -9.72 -4.98
C SER A 57 15.94 -8.20 -4.86
N GLN A 58 14.78 -7.66 -5.21
CA GLN A 58 14.49 -6.23 -5.18
C GLN A 58 13.02 -5.99 -4.83
N VAL A 59 12.77 -4.96 -4.03
CA VAL A 59 11.43 -4.50 -3.65
C VAL A 59 11.39 -3.00 -3.92
N ILE A 60 10.32 -2.53 -4.59
CA ILE A 60 10.12 -1.12 -4.92
C ILE A 60 8.76 -0.68 -4.37
N ILE A 61 8.77 0.24 -3.42
CA ILE A 61 7.56 0.82 -2.83
C ILE A 61 7.21 2.07 -3.65
N PHE A 62 6.16 2.01 -4.47
CA PHE A 62 5.81 3.07 -5.42
C PHE A 62 4.68 3.98 -4.97
N ASP A 63 3.80 3.53 -4.08
CA ASP A 63 2.76 4.36 -3.49
C ASP A 63 2.52 4.01 -2.02
N HIS A 64 2.25 5.05 -1.23
CA HIS A 64 1.77 4.95 0.13
C HIS A 64 0.51 5.81 0.20
N THR A 65 -0.65 5.17 0.17
CA THR A 65 -1.90 5.89 0.35
C THR A 65 -2.09 6.18 1.84
N LEU A 66 -1.75 7.40 2.27
CA LEU A 66 -2.08 7.87 3.61
C LEU A 66 -3.59 8.11 3.68
N ARG A 67 -4.32 7.16 4.29
CA ARG A 67 -5.76 7.29 4.50
C ARG A 67 -6.04 8.18 5.71
N ASN A 68 -5.82 9.48 5.55
CA ASN A 68 -6.13 10.51 6.54
C ASN A 68 -7.27 11.41 6.02
N ALA A 69 -8.42 11.40 6.70
CA ALA A 69 -9.58 12.21 6.33
C ALA A 69 -9.35 13.73 6.41
N GLN A 70 -8.32 14.20 7.15
CA GLN A 70 -8.00 15.63 7.31
C GLN A 70 -6.84 16.15 6.45
N LYS A 71 -5.97 15.27 5.94
CA LYS A 71 -4.76 15.65 5.17
C LYS A 71 -4.64 14.96 3.81
N SER A 72 -5.70 14.32 3.32
CA SER A 72 -5.73 13.87 1.93
C SER A 72 -5.71 15.09 1.01
N GLN A 73 -4.50 15.59 0.71
CA GLN A 73 -4.29 16.50 -0.41
C GLN A 73 -4.78 15.77 -1.65
N PRO A 74 -5.76 16.32 -2.40
CA PRO A 74 -6.13 15.73 -3.67
C PRO A 74 -4.88 15.80 -4.56
N ARG A 75 -4.23 14.67 -4.81
CA ARG A 75 -3.25 14.58 -5.91
C ARG A 75 -4.03 14.86 -7.19
N GLU A 76 -3.87 16.07 -7.73
CA GLU A 76 -4.33 16.54 -9.04
C GLU A 76 -5.70 16.01 -9.50
N ILE A 77 -6.75 16.52 -8.87
CA ILE A 77 -8.15 16.43 -9.36
C ILE A 77 -8.52 17.67 -10.19
N GLU A 78 -7.59 18.60 -10.45
CA GLU A 78 -7.87 19.86 -11.15
C GLU A 78 -8.13 19.69 -12.66
N ASN A 79 -7.56 18.65 -13.30
CA ASN A 79 -7.57 18.55 -14.76
C ASN A 79 -8.75 17.75 -15.37
N TRP A 80 -9.45 16.92 -14.58
CA TRP A 80 -10.55 16.10 -15.13
C TRP A 80 -11.86 16.87 -15.31
N ARG A 81 -12.13 17.89 -14.48
CA ARG A 81 -13.36 18.70 -14.60
C ARG A 81 -13.35 19.54 -15.87
N THR A 82 -12.20 20.08 -16.23
CA THR A 82 -12.02 20.87 -17.46
C THR A 82 -12.03 19.98 -18.71
N ALA A 83 -11.42 18.80 -18.63
CA ALA A 83 -11.37 17.85 -19.75
C ALA A 83 -12.74 17.21 -20.09
N CYS A 84 -13.58 16.92 -19.10
CA CYS A 84 -14.92 16.38 -19.34
C CYS A 84 -15.89 17.37 -19.97
N SER A 85 -15.66 18.69 -19.87
CA SER A 85 -16.56 19.68 -20.45
C SER A 85 -16.34 19.91 -21.95
N SER A 86 -15.21 19.46 -22.53
CA SER A 86 -14.82 19.83 -23.90
C SER A 86 -14.60 18.66 -24.87
N ALA A 87 -14.67 17.40 -24.43
CA ALA A 87 -14.38 16.29 -25.33
C ALA A 87 -15.39 15.14 -25.23
N SER A 88 -16.33 15.15 -26.17
CA SER A 88 -16.94 13.95 -26.71
C SER A 88 -15.88 13.12 -27.45
N LEU A 89 -15.00 12.43 -26.74
CA LEU A 89 -14.16 11.40 -27.33
C LEU A 89 -14.25 10.12 -26.51
N SER A 90 -14.60 9.04 -27.21
CA SER A 90 -14.80 7.70 -26.67
C SER A 90 -13.65 7.22 -25.79
N PRO A 91 -13.94 6.40 -24.77
CA PRO A 91 -12.92 5.83 -23.90
C PRO A 91 -11.92 4.99 -24.70
N PRO A 92 -10.62 5.01 -24.33
CA PRO A 92 -9.64 4.14 -24.97
C PRO A 92 -10.02 2.68 -24.72
N LYS A 93 -10.08 1.90 -25.80
CA LYS A 93 -10.18 0.44 -25.75
C LYS A 93 -8.81 -0.11 -25.33
N ILE A 94 -8.84 -1.00 -24.33
CA ILE A 94 -7.73 -1.88 -23.95
C ILE A 94 -7.38 -2.78 -25.15
#